data_AF-A0A1Q8V6V9-F1
#
_entry.id   AF-A0A1Q8V6V9-F1
#
_cell.length_a   1.000
_cell.length_b   1.000
_cell.length_c   1.000
_cell.angle_alpha   90.00
_cell.angle_beta   90.00
_cell.angle_gamma   90.00
#
_symmetry.space_group_name_H-M   'P 1'
#
loop_
_entity.id
_entity.type
_entity.pdbx_description
1 polymer ?
#
loop_
_entity_poly.entity_id
_entity_poly.type
_entity_poly.pdbx_seq_one_letter_code
_entity_poly.pdbx_strand_id
1 'polypeptide(L)'
;FMEAAGVDFEALRQVDFYAAHEALLLEYEDAMIREDSRSGRLYDTSAHMLWVGERTREADGAHVAILAGVHNPVGVKVGPTTSPDDIARLMDRLNPEGLPGRLSLITRMGADRIREALPPLVEAVRADGRPVTWIADPMHGNTITSDNGYKTRRFETILDEIRGFFEVHR
;
A
#
# COMPACT_ATOMS: atom_id res chain seq x y z
N PHE A 1 15.31 -1.25 -31.55
CA PHE A 1 15.35 0.23 -31.50
C PHE A 1 16.40 0.73 -30.54
N MET A 2 16.32 0.45 -29.22
CA MET A 2 17.31 0.90 -28.23
C MET A 2 18.75 0.49 -28.58
N GLU A 3 18.93 -0.75 -29.07
CA GLU A 3 20.22 -1.25 -29.56
C GLU A 3 20.74 -0.46 -30.76
N ALA A 4 19.89 -0.26 -31.77
CA ALA A 4 20.20 0.53 -32.94
C ALA A 4 20.44 2.03 -32.63
N ALA A 5 19.90 2.55 -31.53
CA ALA A 5 20.08 3.92 -31.07
C ALA A 5 21.33 4.12 -30.18
N GLY A 6 22.10 3.05 -29.93
CA GLY A 6 23.37 3.13 -29.19
C GLY A 6 23.22 3.28 -27.67
N VAL A 7 22.12 2.83 -27.08
CA VAL A 7 21.92 2.85 -25.62
C VAL A 7 22.94 1.92 -24.94
N ASP A 8 23.49 2.37 -23.81
CA ASP A 8 24.36 1.54 -22.97
C ASP A 8 23.54 0.44 -22.27
N PHE A 9 23.78 -0.81 -22.65
CA PHE A 9 23.07 -1.98 -22.12
C PHE A 9 23.60 -2.45 -20.77
N GLU A 10 24.78 -2.00 -20.32
CA GLU A 10 25.34 -2.49 -19.06
C GLU A 10 24.47 -2.04 -17.87
N ALA A 11 23.96 -0.80 -17.91
CA ALA A 11 23.00 -0.28 -16.94
C ALA A 11 21.64 -1.01 -16.98
N LEU A 12 21.30 -1.69 -18.07
CA LEU A 12 20.05 -2.45 -18.22
C LEU A 12 20.16 -3.90 -17.74
N ARG A 13 21.35 -4.36 -17.35
CA ARG A 13 21.56 -5.73 -16.83
C ARG A 13 21.24 -5.89 -15.35
N GLN A 14 21.17 -4.79 -14.61
CA GLN A 14 20.87 -4.78 -13.19
C GLN A 14 19.49 -4.18 -12.94
N VAL A 15 18.85 -4.65 -11.87
CA VAL A 15 17.59 -4.11 -11.38
C VAL A 15 17.70 -3.89 -9.88
N ASP A 16 17.12 -2.80 -9.39
CA ASP A 16 16.88 -2.65 -7.97
C ASP A 16 15.70 -3.52 -7.57
N PHE A 17 15.92 -4.42 -6.60
CA PHE A 17 14.87 -5.29 -6.06
C PHE A 17 14.68 -4.98 -4.58
N TYR A 18 13.45 -4.57 -4.23
CA TYR A 18 13.10 -4.17 -2.88
C TYR A 18 12.25 -5.23 -2.17
N ALA A 19 12.48 -5.39 -0.88
CA ALA A 19 11.71 -6.25 0.02
C ALA A 19 10.61 -5.47 0.74
N ALA A 20 9.44 -6.10 0.91
CA ALA A 20 8.32 -5.57 1.67
C ALA A 20 7.51 -6.68 2.34
N HIS A 21 6.97 -6.42 3.54
CA HIS A 21 6.03 -7.29 4.25
C HIS A 21 5.02 -6.50 5.09
N GLU A 22 4.00 -7.21 5.59
CA GLU A 22 3.05 -6.65 6.56
C GLU A 22 3.76 -6.52 7.90
N ALA A 23 3.90 -5.30 8.41
CA ALA A 23 4.38 -5.05 9.76
C ALA A 23 3.33 -5.58 10.74
N LEU A 24 3.46 -6.83 11.18
CA LEU A 24 2.42 -7.55 11.89
C LEU A 24 2.85 -7.96 13.29
N LEU A 25 4.02 -8.61 13.41
CA LEU A 25 4.58 -9.08 14.67
C LEU A 25 5.36 -7.93 15.32
N LEU A 26 4.70 -7.16 16.18
CA LEU A 26 5.23 -5.91 16.72
C LEU A 26 6.59 -6.08 17.41
N GLU A 27 6.80 -7.19 18.13
CA GLU A 27 8.07 -7.49 18.80
C GLU A 27 9.21 -7.75 17.80
N TYR A 28 8.89 -8.29 16.62
CA TYR A 28 9.86 -8.49 15.55
C TYR A 28 10.20 -7.15 14.87
N GLU A 29 9.19 -6.36 14.52
CA GLU A 29 9.40 -5.06 13.88
C GLU A 29 10.17 -4.09 14.80
N ASP A 30 9.76 -3.97 16.07
CA ASP A 30 10.44 -3.12 17.06
C ASP A 30 11.93 -3.50 17.23
N ALA A 31 12.22 -4.81 17.30
CA ALA A 31 13.59 -5.32 17.39
C ALA A 31 14.42 -5.04 16.12
N MET A 32 13.81 -4.69 15.00
CA MET A 32 14.47 -4.37 13.72
C MET A 32 14.60 -2.87 13.45
N ILE A 33 14.09 -2.00 14.33
CA ILE A 33 14.27 -0.55 14.23
C ILE A 33 15.73 -0.17 14.52
N ARG A 34 16.33 0.60 13.61
CA ARG A 34 17.70 1.12 13.72
C ARG A 34 17.71 2.62 13.44
N GLU A 35 18.58 3.33 14.15
CA GLU A 35 18.89 4.72 13.83
C GLU A 35 19.93 4.78 12.71
N ASP A 36 19.62 5.49 11.63
CA ASP A 36 20.59 5.77 10.58
C ASP A 36 21.63 6.78 11.08
N SER A 37 22.88 6.33 11.15
CA SER A 37 24.03 7.15 11.60
C SER A 37 24.24 8.46 10.84
N ARG A 38 23.69 8.62 9.64
CA ARG A 38 23.88 9.82 8.81
C ARG A 38 22.78 10.86 9.02
N SER A 39 21.54 10.43 9.20
CA SER A 39 20.37 11.30 9.32
C SER A 39 19.79 11.38 10.72
N GLY A 40 20.16 10.47 11.64
CA GLY A 40 19.56 10.33 12.97
C GLY A 40 18.10 9.83 12.94
N ARG A 41 17.64 9.37 11.77
CA ARG A 41 16.26 8.91 11.57
C ARG A 41 16.14 7.43 11.88
N LEU A 42 15.00 7.05 12.44
CA LEU A 42 14.67 5.65 12.67
C LEU A 42 14.15 5.01 11.38
N TYR A 43 14.66 3.83 11.06
CA TYR A 43 14.15 2.96 10.01
C TYR A 43 13.94 1.58 10.58
N ASP A 44 12.82 0.95 10.25
CA ASP A 44 12.69 -0.48 10.42
C ASP A 44 13.49 -1.19 9.32
N THR A 45 14.54 -1.91 9.73
CA THR A 45 15.45 -2.58 8.80
C THR A 45 15.04 -4.00 8.44
N SER A 46 13.81 -4.42 8.82
CA SER A 46 13.21 -5.68 8.40
C SER A 46 12.86 -5.68 6.90
N ALA A 47 12.52 -4.52 6.32
CA ALA A 47 12.19 -4.36 4.91
C ALA A 47 12.39 -2.92 4.39
N HIS A 48 12.28 -2.72 3.08
CA HIS A 48 12.38 -1.41 2.45
C HIS A 48 11.05 -0.64 2.56
N MET A 49 9.93 -1.33 2.33
CA MET A 49 8.57 -0.82 2.52
C MET A 49 7.83 -1.74 3.49
N LEU A 50 7.04 -1.17 4.38
CA LEU A 50 6.16 -1.92 5.29
C LEU A 50 4.71 -1.53 5.07
N TRP A 51 3.77 -2.42 5.37
CA TRP A 51 2.35 -2.05 5.36
C TRP A 51 1.58 -2.54 6.59
N VAL A 52 0.49 -1.86 6.91
CA VAL A 52 -0.54 -2.36 7.84
C VAL A 52 -1.71 -2.98 7.07
N GLY A 53 -2.17 -4.13 7.55
CA GLY A 53 -3.28 -4.87 6.97
C GLY A 53 -4.65 -4.29 7.34
N GLU A 54 -5.71 -4.82 6.71
CA GLU A 54 -7.09 -4.41 6.96
C GLU A 54 -7.50 -4.49 8.43
N ARG A 55 -6.97 -5.49 9.14
CA ARG A 55 -7.36 -5.84 10.52
C ARG A 55 -6.50 -5.15 11.57
N THR A 56 -5.47 -4.42 11.15
CA THR A 56 -4.45 -3.80 12.02
C THR A 56 -4.24 -2.32 11.71
N ARG A 57 -5.02 -1.74 10.80
CA ARG A 57 -4.94 -0.33 10.36
C ARG A 57 -5.69 0.67 11.25
N GLU A 58 -5.95 0.34 12.51
CA GLU A 58 -6.62 1.27 13.42
C GLU A 58 -5.71 2.49 13.65
N ALA A 59 -6.19 3.70 13.37
CA ALA A 59 -5.32 4.89 13.28
C ALA A 59 -4.56 5.21 14.57
N ASP A 60 -5.17 4.90 15.73
CA ASP A 60 -4.56 5.05 17.05
C ASP A 60 -4.01 3.72 17.60
N GLY A 61 -3.96 2.68 16.77
CA GLY A 61 -3.46 1.35 17.11
C GLY A 61 -1.94 1.25 17.05
N ALA A 62 -1.41 0.18 17.66
CA ALA A 62 0.03 -0.04 17.81
C ALA A 62 0.78 -0.19 16.48
N HIS A 63 0.20 -0.86 15.49
CA HIS A 63 0.82 -1.03 14.17
C HIS A 63 1.01 0.30 13.44
N VAL A 64 -0.01 1.17 13.46
CA VAL A 64 0.09 2.53 12.89
C VAL A 64 1.09 3.37 13.68
N ALA A 65 1.13 3.24 15.01
CA ALA A 65 2.08 3.96 15.85
C ALA A 65 3.54 3.59 15.55
N ILE A 66 3.87 2.30 15.38
CA ILE A 66 5.22 1.88 14.96
C ILE A 66 5.57 2.47 13.59
N LEU A 67 4.68 2.33 12.59
CA LEU A 67 4.97 2.82 11.24
C LEU A 67 5.07 4.36 11.17
N ALA A 68 4.34 5.08 12.01
CA ALA A 68 4.48 6.53 12.15
C ALA A 68 5.84 6.94 12.74
N GLY A 69 6.47 6.09 13.56
CA GLY A 69 7.76 6.35 14.20
C GLY A 69 8.99 6.07 13.34
N VAL A 70 8.85 5.37 12.22
CA VAL A 70 9.95 5.03 11.30
C VAL A 70 9.83 5.77 9.97
N HIS A 71 10.92 5.91 9.23
CA HIS A 71 11.01 6.68 7.98
C HIS A 71 10.88 5.86 6.68
N ASN A 72 10.64 4.55 6.76
CA ASN A 72 10.36 3.70 5.59
C ASN A 72 9.14 4.20 4.79
N PRO A 73 9.05 4.02 3.47
CA PRO A 73 7.75 4.09 2.79
C PRO A 73 6.74 3.12 3.43
N VAL A 74 5.51 3.59 3.65
CA VAL A 74 4.47 2.83 4.34
C VAL A 74 3.24 2.63 3.46
N GLY A 75 2.64 1.45 3.57
CA GLY A 75 1.38 1.09 2.93
C GLY A 75 0.26 0.90 3.94
N VAL A 76 -0.98 1.14 3.52
CA VAL A 76 -2.19 0.77 4.28
C VAL A 76 -3.15 0.03 3.37
N LYS A 77 -3.57 -1.18 3.75
CA LYS A 77 -4.65 -1.88 3.06
C LYS A 77 -5.97 -1.14 3.31
N VAL A 78 -6.74 -0.85 2.26
CA VAL A 78 -8.05 -0.21 2.36
C VAL A 78 -9.10 -1.07 1.66
N GLY A 79 -10.16 -1.41 2.39
CA GLY A 79 -11.21 -2.33 1.98
C GLY A 79 -12.54 -1.61 1.71
N PRO A 80 -13.58 -2.35 1.29
CA PRO A 80 -14.85 -1.76 0.83
C PRO A 80 -15.67 -1.09 1.94
N THR A 81 -15.24 -1.19 3.19
CA THR A 81 -15.84 -0.56 4.37
C THR A 81 -15.01 0.60 4.90
N THR A 82 -13.87 0.92 4.28
CA THR A 82 -13.07 2.09 4.65
C THR A 82 -13.86 3.37 4.34
N SER A 83 -13.91 4.29 5.29
CA SER A 83 -14.56 5.59 5.14
C SER A 83 -13.55 6.70 4.80
N PRO A 84 -14.00 7.84 4.24
CA PRO A 84 -13.16 9.02 4.10
C PRO A 84 -12.50 9.50 5.41
N ASP A 85 -13.20 9.39 6.55
CA ASP A 85 -12.68 9.77 7.87
C ASP A 85 -11.52 8.85 8.30
N ASP A 86 -11.63 7.54 8.05
CA ASP A 86 -10.54 6.60 8.30
C ASP A 86 -9.28 7.00 7.51
N ILE A 87 -9.44 7.39 6.24
CA ILE A 87 -8.33 7.82 5.38
C ILE A 87 -7.69 9.09 5.92
N ALA A 88 -8.48 10.10 6.29
CA ALA A 88 -7.99 11.35 6.85
C ALA A 88 -7.15 11.10 8.12
N ARG A 89 -7.69 10.30 9.05
CA ARG A 89 -6.96 9.92 10.29
C ARG A 89 -5.68 9.15 9.99
N LEU A 90 -5.69 8.22 9.03
CA LEU A 90 -4.47 7.50 8.63
C LEU A 90 -3.42 8.43 8.01
N MET A 91 -3.84 9.39 7.18
CA MET A 91 -2.93 10.37 6.58
C MET A 91 -2.31 11.29 7.63
N ASP A 92 -3.09 11.74 8.62
CA ASP A 92 -2.60 12.53 9.76
C ASP A 92 -1.53 11.79 10.58
N ARG A 93 -1.63 10.47 10.69
CA ARG A 93 -0.68 9.66 11.48
C ARG A 93 0.55 9.27 10.67
N LEU A 94 0.38 8.90 9.40
CA LEU A 94 1.43 8.25 8.61
C LEU A 94 2.16 9.20 7.64
N ASN A 95 1.52 10.29 7.22
CA ASN A 95 2.11 11.29 6.34
C ASN A 95 1.65 12.73 6.68
N PRO A 96 1.80 13.18 7.94
CA PRO A 96 1.30 14.50 8.37
C PRO A 96 1.88 15.66 7.55
N GLU A 97 3.14 15.54 7.14
CA GLU A 97 3.86 16.57 6.36
C GLU A 97 3.60 16.49 4.85
N GLY A 98 2.85 15.51 4.37
CA GLY A 98 2.52 15.36 2.95
C GLY A 98 3.75 15.07 2.08
N LEU A 99 4.69 14.25 2.55
CA LEU A 99 5.88 13.85 1.79
C LEU A 99 5.49 12.91 0.63
N PRO A 100 5.79 13.26 -0.64
CA PRO A 100 5.51 12.37 -1.78
C PRO A 100 6.20 11.01 -1.62
N GLY A 101 5.46 9.93 -1.90
CA GLY A 101 5.97 8.56 -1.81
C GLY A 101 6.04 7.97 -0.40
N ARG A 102 5.76 8.76 0.65
CA ARG A 102 5.72 8.26 2.03
C ARG A 102 4.59 7.26 2.27
N LEU A 103 3.37 7.60 1.84
CA LEU A 103 2.17 6.79 2.10
C LEU A 103 1.59 6.22 0.81
N SER A 104 1.32 4.92 0.82
CA SER A 104 0.58 4.21 -0.22
C SER A 104 -0.75 3.68 0.32
N LEU A 105 -1.85 3.93 -0.40
CA LEU A 105 -3.16 3.36 -0.13
C LEU A 105 -3.37 2.15 -1.04
N ILE A 106 -3.47 0.96 -0.45
CA ILE A 106 -3.50 -0.32 -1.15
C ILE A 106 -4.94 -0.85 -1.17
N THR A 107 -5.66 -0.65 -2.27
CA THR A 107 -7.09 -0.97 -2.40
C THR A 107 -7.31 -2.46 -2.56
N ARG A 108 -8.24 -3.04 -1.78
CA ARG A 108 -8.64 -4.46 -1.88
C ARG A 108 -10.16 -4.60 -1.76
N MET A 109 -10.87 -3.90 -2.64
CA MET A 109 -12.31 -3.66 -2.55
C MET A 109 -13.13 -4.86 -3.01
N GLY A 110 -12.59 -5.65 -3.94
CA GLY A 110 -13.34 -6.62 -4.72
C GLY A 110 -13.94 -6.00 -5.98
N ALA A 111 -13.99 -6.77 -7.07
CA ALA A 111 -14.44 -6.29 -8.38
C ALA A 111 -15.85 -5.68 -8.36
N ASP A 112 -16.76 -6.30 -7.60
CA ASP A 112 -18.16 -5.88 -7.51
C ASP A 112 -18.34 -4.55 -6.74
N ARG A 113 -17.33 -4.11 -5.97
CA ARG A 113 -17.45 -2.97 -5.06
C ARG A 113 -16.54 -1.81 -5.40
N ILE A 114 -15.45 -2.04 -6.14
CA ILE A 114 -14.42 -1.01 -6.36
C ILE A 114 -14.97 0.26 -7.01
N ARG A 115 -15.87 0.13 -7.99
CA ARG A 115 -16.44 1.26 -8.74
C ARG A 115 -17.36 2.15 -7.91
N GLU A 116 -17.86 1.65 -6.78
CA GLU A 116 -18.73 2.38 -5.86
C GLU A 116 -17.97 2.85 -4.61
N ALA A 117 -17.12 1.99 -4.06
CA ALA A 117 -16.46 2.22 -2.78
C ALA A 117 -15.19 3.07 -2.88
N LEU A 118 -14.46 3.01 -3.99
CA LEU A 118 -13.21 3.75 -4.17
C LEU A 118 -13.40 5.25 -4.44
N PRO A 119 -14.35 5.71 -5.29
CA PRO A 119 -14.46 7.13 -5.64
C PRO A 119 -14.57 8.08 -4.44
N PRO A 120 -15.38 7.81 -3.39
CA PRO A 120 -15.44 8.68 -2.22
C PRO A 120 -14.10 8.85 -1.50
N LEU A 121 -13.24 7.81 -1.49
CA LEU A 121 -11.92 7.87 -0.87
C LEU A 121 -10.95 8.67 -1.73
N VAL A 122 -10.99 8.50 -3.06
CA VAL A 122 -10.17 9.26 -4.00
C VAL A 122 -10.49 10.75 -3.91
N GLU A 123 -11.77 11.11 -3.86
CA GLU A 123 -12.19 12.51 -3.71
C GLU A 123 -11.79 13.10 -2.36
N ALA A 124 -11.87 12.32 -1.27
CA ALA A 124 -11.41 12.78 0.05
C ALA A 124 -9.90 13.08 0.08
N VAL A 125 -9.09 12.18 -0.48
CA VAL A 125 -7.63 12.39 -0.60
C VAL A 125 -7.31 13.58 -1.51
N ARG A 126 -8.04 13.72 -2.63
CA ARG A 126 -7.87 14.86 -3.54
C ARG A 126 -8.21 16.18 -2.86
N ALA A 127 -9.26 16.21 -2.05
CA ALA A 127 -9.67 17.40 -1.29
C ALA A 127 -8.68 17.75 -0.17
N ASP A 128 -8.10 16.74 0.48
CA ASP A 128 -7.04 16.91 1.49
C ASP A 128 -5.76 17.49 0.88
N GLY A 129 -5.38 17.02 -0.31
CA GLY A 129 -4.28 17.57 -1.10
C GLY A 129 -2.90 17.00 -0.75
N ARG A 130 -2.72 16.26 0.36
CA ARG A 130 -1.46 15.54 0.62
C ARG A 130 -1.29 14.38 -0.37
N PRO A 131 -0.07 14.17 -0.90
CA PRO A 131 0.18 13.12 -1.87
C PRO A 131 0.15 11.72 -1.24
N VAL A 132 -0.48 10.79 -1.95
CA VAL A 132 -0.42 9.34 -1.68
C VAL A 132 -0.20 8.58 -2.98
N THR A 133 0.35 7.38 -2.88
CA THR A 133 0.42 6.43 -4.00
C THR A 133 -0.76 5.47 -3.92
N TRP A 134 -1.57 5.39 -4.98
CA TRP A 134 -2.64 4.40 -5.07
C TRP A 134 -2.11 3.09 -5.65
N ILE A 135 -2.36 1.97 -4.96
CA ILE A 135 -1.92 0.63 -5.38
C ILE A 135 -3.14 -0.30 -5.40
N ALA A 136 -3.35 -1.00 -6.50
CA ALA A 136 -4.40 -2.02 -6.59
C ALA A 136 -3.91 -3.37 -6.04
N ASP A 137 -4.62 -3.92 -5.05
CA ASP A 137 -4.57 -5.33 -4.64
C ASP A 137 -5.88 -6.04 -5.06
N PRO A 138 -5.93 -6.56 -6.30
CA PRO A 138 -7.13 -7.19 -6.85
C PRO A 138 -7.32 -8.63 -6.35
N MET A 139 -6.60 -9.04 -5.30
CA MET A 139 -6.53 -10.44 -4.86
C MET A 139 -7.34 -10.64 -3.57
N HIS A 140 -7.08 -9.83 -2.54
CA HIS A 140 -7.67 -10.06 -1.21
C HIS A 140 -9.16 -9.69 -1.10
N GLY A 141 -9.72 -8.94 -2.06
CA GLY A 141 -11.15 -8.67 -2.16
C GLY A 141 -11.96 -9.80 -2.84
N ASN A 142 -11.29 -10.65 -3.64
CA ASN A 142 -11.95 -11.59 -4.58
C ASN A 142 -11.80 -13.06 -4.23
N THR A 143 -11.53 -13.38 -2.96
CA THR A 143 -11.31 -14.78 -2.54
C THR A 143 -12.64 -15.49 -2.34
N ILE A 144 -12.81 -16.65 -2.99
CA ILE A 144 -13.98 -17.52 -2.88
C ILE A 144 -13.56 -18.90 -2.39
N THR A 145 -14.53 -19.67 -1.88
CA THR A 145 -14.35 -21.09 -1.58
C THR A 145 -15.00 -21.90 -2.70
N SER A 146 -14.23 -22.76 -3.37
CA SER A 146 -14.76 -23.65 -4.41
C SER A 146 -15.56 -24.82 -3.81
N ASP A 147 -16.33 -25.53 -4.64
CA ASP A 147 -17.19 -26.64 -4.22
C ASP A 147 -16.43 -27.78 -3.52
N ASN A 148 -15.13 -27.92 -3.82
CA ASN A 148 -14.23 -28.88 -3.17
C ASN A 148 -13.52 -28.32 -1.92
N GLY A 149 -13.94 -27.16 -1.40
CA GLY A 149 -13.48 -26.58 -0.14
C GLY A 149 -12.19 -25.75 -0.20
N TYR A 150 -11.55 -25.65 -1.37
CA TYR A 150 -10.33 -24.87 -1.53
C TYR A 150 -10.61 -23.37 -1.66
N LYS A 151 -9.74 -22.54 -1.06
CA LYS A 151 -9.75 -21.09 -1.30
C LYS A 151 -9.11 -20.80 -2.65
N THR A 152 -9.82 -20.10 -3.52
CA THR A 152 -9.35 -19.74 -4.86
C THR A 152 -9.86 -18.35 -5.26
N ARG A 153 -9.45 -17.88 -6.44
CA ARG A 153 -9.82 -16.59 -7.03
C ARG A 153 -10.05 -16.80 -8.52
N ARG A 154 -11.11 -16.20 -9.07
CA ARG A 154 -11.35 -16.22 -10.51
C ARG A 154 -10.50 -15.15 -11.19
N PHE A 155 -9.81 -15.53 -12.26
CA PHE A 155 -8.92 -14.62 -12.98
C PHE A 155 -9.67 -13.44 -13.59
N GLU A 156 -10.88 -13.64 -14.14
CA GLU A 156 -11.66 -12.53 -14.69
C GLU A 156 -12.04 -11.50 -13.63
N THR A 157 -12.35 -11.94 -12.41
CA THR A 157 -12.67 -11.04 -11.29
C THR A 157 -11.46 -10.21 -10.87
N ILE A 158 -10.26 -10.83 -10.82
CA ILE A 158 -9.01 -10.10 -10.55
C ILE A 158 -8.79 -9.00 -11.61
N LEU A 159 -8.93 -9.34 -12.90
CA LEU A 159 -8.80 -8.37 -13.98
C LEU A 159 -9.86 -7.27 -13.93
N ASP A 160 -11.10 -7.60 -13.57
CA ASP A 160 -12.17 -6.61 -13.49
C ASP A 160 -11.96 -5.61 -12.35
N GLU A 161 -11.42 -6.02 -11.20
CA GLU A 161 -11.04 -5.07 -10.15
C GLU A 161 -9.94 -4.12 -10.63
N ILE A 162 -8.93 -4.61 -11.38
CA ILE A 162 -7.91 -3.73 -11.98
C ILE A 162 -8.55 -2.72 -12.96
N ARG A 163 -9.48 -3.17 -13.82
CA ARG A 163 -10.19 -2.26 -14.73
C ARG A 163 -10.97 -1.20 -13.98
N GLY A 164 -11.74 -1.60 -12.97
CA GLY A 164 -12.48 -0.68 -12.11
C GLY A 164 -11.57 0.33 -11.40
N PHE A 165 -10.41 -0.10 -10.91
CA PHE A 165 -9.40 0.79 -10.34
C PHE A 165 -8.96 1.87 -11.35
N PHE A 166 -8.61 1.49 -12.58
CA PHE A 166 -8.23 2.46 -13.62
C PHE A 166 -9.39 3.36 -14.05
N GLU A 167 -10.62 2.83 -14.15
CA GLU A 167 -11.81 3.61 -14.49
C GLU A 167 -12.08 4.72 -13.48
N VAL A 168 -11.90 4.47 -12.18
CA VAL A 168 -12.08 5.46 -11.12
C VAL A 168 -11.01 6.58 -11.17
N HIS A 169 -9.79 6.27 -11.62
CA HIS A 169 -8.69 7.22 -11.67
C HIS A 169 -8.58 8.03 -12.99
N ARG A 170 -9.41 7.73 -13.98
CA ARG A 170 -9.46 8.47 -15.27
C ARG A 170 -10.21 9.79 -15.15
#